data_AF-A0A9W6LLJ1-F1
#
_entry.id   AF-A0A9W6LLJ1-F1
#
_cell.length_a   1.000
_cell.length_b   1.000
_cell.length_c   1.000
_cell.angle_alpha   90.00
_cell.angle_beta   90.00
_cell.angle_gamma   90.00
#
_symmetry.space_group_name_H-M   'P 1'
#
loop_
_entity.id
_entity.type
_entity.pdbx_description
1 polymer ?
#
loop_
_entity_poly.entity_id
_entity_poly.type
_entity_poly.pdbx_seq_one_letter_code
_entity_poly.pdbx_strand_id
1 'polypeptide(L)'
;MYIILLIITIGFFICFKEVPGREDVSSDLDLDIRIRFLLKQFQEKGLTIKEEYSMPPEISGVSPESLESLLRSILIHMKLRENIFLVYHDKEEKVFKNRAGSYEQASLGYRAINLVLDPKYLLEDYVSIIAHECAHHFMRENNFREMEGLENEKNTDTLTVLLGFGRFLRATHTKRFYFRGSNITADGPTDYYDTLKLGYLSQEEVEYVSRRHLDILKAGREQKRLMREAAEREVFKLQMLEYQLKQLKIIWERNRRSIDRILGAKAREKRLQRWEVERLSQLIYKYHTVTSDFIVNELIHRLEKGRMDDYLIKRIAYINKTLKEDSLFLEEYLKE
;
A
#
# COMPACT_ATOMS: atom_id res chain seq x y z
N MET A 1 4.37 -2.37 16.03
CA MET A 1 3.14 -1.67 15.62
C MET A 1 3.38 -0.16 15.40
N TYR A 2 3.96 0.57 16.36
CA TYR A 2 4.23 2.02 16.21
C TYR A 2 5.22 2.41 15.09
N ILE A 3 6.18 1.53 14.76
CA ILE A 3 7.16 1.75 13.67
C ILE A 3 6.48 1.72 12.28
N ILE A 4 5.44 0.90 12.12
CA ILE A 4 4.69 0.80 10.85
C ILE A 4 3.88 2.08 10.61
N LEU A 5 3.25 2.62 11.66
CA LEU A 5 2.50 3.88 11.56
C LEU A 5 3.43 5.06 11.22
N LEU A 6 4.62 5.13 11.84
CA LEU A 6 5.58 6.22 11.61
C LEU A 6 6.18 6.20 10.19
N ILE A 7 6.41 5.00 9.63
CA ILE A 7 6.97 4.84 8.28
C ILE A 7 5.94 5.18 7.18
N ILE A 8 4.65 4.92 7.43
CA ILE A 8 3.57 5.32 6.51
C ILE A 8 3.49 6.85 6.39
N THR A 9 3.65 7.57 7.50
CA THR A 9 3.61 9.05 7.51
C THR A 9 4.84 9.67 6.84
N ILE A 10 6.03 9.08 7.02
CA ILE A 10 7.29 9.60 6.45
C ILE A 10 7.40 9.33 4.95
N GLY A 11 6.94 8.16 4.47
CA GLY A 11 6.97 7.82 3.03
C GLY A 11 6.17 8.81 2.17
N PHE A 12 5.09 9.36 2.72
CA PHE A 12 4.26 10.36 2.02
C PHE A 12 4.93 11.73 1.91
N PHE A 13 5.68 12.15 2.94
CA PHE A 13 6.39 13.43 2.94
C PHE A 13 7.54 13.49 1.91
N ILE A 14 8.13 12.34 1.58
CA ILE A 14 9.26 12.27 0.65
C ILE A 14 8.82 12.40 -0.83
N CYS A 15 7.55 12.11 -1.16
CA CYS A 15 7.00 12.20 -2.52
C CYS A 15 6.65 13.62 -3.01
N PHE A 16 6.95 14.65 -2.23
CA PHE A 16 6.63 16.05 -2.53
C PHE A 16 7.87 16.96 -2.53
N LYS A 17 9.04 16.45 -2.92
CA LYS A 17 10.14 17.34 -3.34
C LYS A 17 9.70 18.09 -4.60
N GLU A 18 9.66 19.41 -4.49
CA GLU A 18 9.31 20.35 -5.55
C GLU A 18 10.01 20.01 -6.87
N VAL A 19 9.23 19.96 -7.95
CA VAL A 19 9.77 19.92 -9.31
C VAL A 19 10.10 21.36 -9.69
N PRO A 20 11.39 21.73 -9.89
CA PRO A 20 11.73 23.10 -10.25
C PRO A 20 11.36 23.37 -11.71
N GLY A 21 10.58 24.43 -11.96
CA GLY A 21 10.54 25.11 -13.26
C GLY A 21 9.23 25.14 -14.05
N ARG A 22 8.09 25.53 -13.46
CA ARG A 22 6.93 26.02 -14.24
C ARG A 22 6.29 27.27 -13.60
N GLU A 23 6.01 28.26 -14.44
CA GLU A 23 5.50 29.60 -14.08
C GLU A 23 3.98 29.68 -13.85
N ASP A 24 3.31 28.58 -13.48
CA ASP A 24 1.88 28.59 -13.11
C ASP A 24 1.68 27.90 -11.75
N VAL A 25 2.37 28.43 -10.75
CA VAL A 25 2.50 27.84 -9.39
C VAL A 25 1.16 27.83 -8.63
N SER A 26 0.20 28.68 -9.00
CA SER A 26 -1.06 28.85 -8.25
C SER A 26 -2.10 27.76 -8.52
N SER A 27 -2.22 27.25 -9.76
CA SER A 27 -3.20 26.23 -10.12
C SER A 27 -2.74 24.83 -9.67
N ASP A 28 -1.44 24.55 -9.83
CA ASP A 28 -0.82 23.31 -9.37
C ASP A 28 -0.95 23.15 -7.84
N LEU A 29 -0.86 24.24 -7.07
CA LEU A 29 -1.02 24.21 -5.61
C LEU A 29 -2.44 23.82 -5.17
N ASP A 30 -3.48 24.33 -5.84
CA ASP A 30 -4.88 23.98 -5.54
C ASP A 30 -5.14 22.48 -5.80
N LEU A 31 -4.69 21.98 -6.95
CA LEU A 31 -4.78 20.55 -7.28
C LEU A 31 -4.04 19.69 -6.26
N ASP A 32 -2.84 20.12 -5.83
CA ASP A 32 -2.08 19.42 -4.81
C ASP A 32 -2.81 19.37 -3.46
N ILE A 33 -3.49 20.46 -3.08
CA ILE A 33 -4.32 20.52 -1.87
C ILE A 33 -5.48 19.52 -1.99
N ARG A 34 -6.18 19.48 -3.13
CA ARG A 34 -7.28 18.52 -3.39
C ARG A 34 -6.80 17.08 -3.35
N ILE A 35 -5.70 16.78 -4.03
CA ILE A 35 -5.08 15.45 -4.04
C ILE A 35 -4.75 15.05 -2.60
N ARG A 36 -4.08 15.91 -1.82
CA ARG A 36 -3.76 15.62 -0.40
C ARG A 36 -5.00 15.41 0.45
N PHE A 37 -6.03 16.23 0.26
CA PHE A 37 -7.31 16.09 0.95
C PHE A 37 -7.93 14.71 0.69
N LEU A 38 -8.05 14.30 -0.57
CA LEU A 38 -8.59 12.99 -0.94
C LEU A 38 -7.71 11.85 -0.41
N LEU A 39 -6.39 11.93 -0.55
CA LEU A 39 -5.46 10.91 -0.05
C LEU A 39 -5.57 10.72 1.46
N LYS A 40 -5.76 11.81 2.21
CA LYS A 40 -6.04 11.75 3.65
C LYS A 40 -7.36 11.01 3.93
N GLN A 41 -8.42 11.28 3.16
CA GLN A 41 -9.68 10.53 3.29
C GLN A 41 -9.50 9.04 2.98
N PHE A 42 -8.74 8.68 1.93
CA PHE A 42 -8.41 7.28 1.65
C PHE A 42 -7.71 6.61 2.84
N GLN A 43 -6.70 7.27 3.42
CA GLN A 43 -5.96 6.75 4.56
C GLN A 43 -6.85 6.57 5.80
N GLU A 44 -7.65 7.59 6.15
CA GLU A 44 -8.55 7.55 7.30
C GLU A 44 -9.60 6.43 7.19
N LYS A 45 -10.00 6.08 5.97
CA LYS A 45 -10.97 5.01 5.68
C LYS A 45 -10.34 3.65 5.36
N GLY A 46 -9.01 3.54 5.37
CA GLY A 46 -8.31 2.30 5.03
C GLY A 46 -8.49 1.86 3.57
N LEU A 47 -8.74 2.82 2.67
CA LEU A 47 -8.97 2.59 1.26
C LEU A 47 -7.66 2.65 0.47
N THR A 48 -7.67 2.04 -0.71
CA THR A 48 -6.53 2.05 -1.63
C THR A 48 -6.88 2.74 -2.93
N ILE A 49 -5.99 3.62 -3.38
CA ILE A 49 -5.95 4.15 -4.74
C ILE A 49 -5.88 2.98 -5.73
N LYS A 50 -6.46 3.17 -6.92
CA LYS A 50 -6.60 2.11 -7.92
C LYS A 50 -5.59 2.29 -9.04
N GLU A 51 -5.09 1.20 -9.59
CA GLU A 51 -4.36 1.24 -10.85
C GLU A 51 -5.29 1.72 -11.98
N GLU A 52 -4.72 2.05 -13.13
CA GLU A 52 -5.47 2.52 -14.29
C GLU A 52 -6.54 1.50 -14.71
N TYR A 53 -7.76 1.99 -14.95
CA TYR A 53 -8.86 1.16 -15.42
C TYR A 53 -8.62 0.74 -16.88
N SER A 54 -8.81 -0.55 -17.14
CA SER A 54 -8.87 -1.09 -18.49
C SER A 54 -10.28 -1.56 -18.78
N MET A 55 -10.90 -0.99 -19.80
CA MET A 55 -12.18 -1.48 -20.30
C MET A 55 -12.01 -2.91 -20.82
N PRO A 56 -12.87 -3.86 -20.42
CA PRO A 56 -12.84 -5.21 -20.96
C PRO A 56 -13.05 -5.22 -22.48
N PRO A 57 -12.27 -6.01 -23.24
CA PRO A 57 -12.29 -6.00 -24.71
C PRO A 57 -13.63 -6.45 -25.30
N GLU A 58 -14.44 -7.20 -24.55
CA GLU A 58 -15.77 -7.64 -24.95
C GLU A 58 -16.80 -6.49 -25.00
N ILE A 59 -16.54 -5.38 -24.31
CA ILE A 59 -17.43 -4.22 -24.32
C ILE A 59 -17.09 -3.38 -25.56
N SER A 60 -18.00 -3.39 -26.52
CA SER A 60 -17.84 -2.66 -27.79
C SER A 60 -19.12 -1.95 -28.20
N GLY A 61 -18.97 -0.80 -28.84
CA GLY A 61 -20.08 0.05 -29.27
C GLY A 61 -20.89 0.66 -28.13
N VAL A 62 -21.89 1.46 -28.48
CA VAL A 62 -22.81 2.10 -27.55
C VAL A 62 -24.18 1.43 -27.72
N SER A 63 -24.45 0.41 -26.90
CA SER A 63 -25.76 -0.22 -26.75
C SER A 63 -26.13 -0.31 -25.27
N PRO A 64 -27.41 -0.43 -24.91
CA PRO A 64 -27.81 -0.62 -23.52
C PRO A 64 -27.05 -1.77 -22.82
N GLU A 65 -26.90 -2.91 -23.50
CA GLU A 65 -26.18 -4.08 -22.97
C GLU A 65 -24.69 -3.80 -22.75
N SER A 66 -24.06 -3.08 -23.68
CA SER A 66 -22.66 -2.65 -23.54
C SER A 66 -22.49 -1.66 -22.40
N LEU A 67 -23.42 -0.71 -22.22
CA LEU A 67 -23.37 0.28 -21.14
C LEU A 67 -23.63 -0.35 -19.77
N GLU A 68 -24.55 -1.31 -19.66
CA GLU A 68 -24.76 -2.09 -18.43
C GLU A 68 -23.53 -2.94 -18.07
N SER A 69 -22.94 -3.59 -19.07
CA SER A 69 -21.68 -4.33 -18.89
C SER A 69 -20.54 -3.41 -18.45
N LEU A 70 -20.50 -2.19 -19.00
CA LEU A 70 -19.54 -1.16 -18.63
C LEU A 70 -19.73 -0.71 -17.18
N LEU A 71 -20.96 -0.41 -16.76
CA LEU A 71 -21.28 -0.07 -15.38
C LEU A 71 -20.78 -1.16 -14.43
N ARG A 72 -21.12 -2.43 -14.69
CA ARG A 72 -20.68 -3.56 -13.86
C ARG A 72 -19.16 -3.64 -13.73
N SER A 73 -18.45 -3.48 -14.85
CA SER A 73 -16.98 -3.46 -14.86
C SER A 73 -16.40 -2.32 -14.01
N ILE A 74 -16.98 -1.12 -14.11
CA ILE A 74 -16.59 0.05 -13.30
C ILE A 74 -16.84 -0.20 -11.80
N LEU A 75 -18.01 -0.74 -11.43
CA LEU A 75 -18.33 -1.07 -10.04
C LEU A 75 -17.34 -2.09 -9.45
N ILE A 76 -17.00 -3.13 -10.21
CA ILE A 76 -16.01 -4.14 -9.82
C ILE A 76 -14.64 -3.50 -9.58
N HIS A 77 -14.17 -2.66 -10.52
CA HIS A 77 -12.89 -1.95 -10.41
C HIS A 77 -12.85 -1.07 -9.16
N MET A 78 -13.92 -0.32 -8.91
CA MET A 78 -14.05 0.55 -7.75
C MET A 78 -14.28 -0.22 -6.44
N LYS A 79 -14.73 -1.49 -6.51
CA LYS A 79 -15.18 -2.34 -5.40
C LYS A 79 -16.45 -1.81 -4.71
N LEU A 80 -17.35 -1.22 -5.49
CA LEU A 80 -18.68 -0.82 -5.02
C LEU A 80 -19.59 -2.05 -4.96
N ARG A 81 -20.36 -2.20 -3.87
CA ARG A 81 -21.17 -3.40 -3.60
C ARG A 81 -22.65 -3.24 -3.90
N GLU A 82 -23.06 -2.03 -4.26
CA GLU A 82 -24.47 -1.69 -4.39
C GLU A 82 -25.01 -1.97 -5.80
N ASN A 83 -26.31 -2.25 -5.86
CA ASN A 83 -27.04 -2.39 -7.12
C ASN A 83 -27.32 -1.01 -7.70
N ILE A 84 -26.40 -0.51 -8.50
CA ILE A 84 -26.60 0.66 -9.36
C ILE A 84 -27.10 0.18 -10.72
N PHE A 85 -28.09 0.86 -11.30
CA PHE A 85 -28.62 0.57 -12.64
C PHE A 85 -28.61 1.84 -13.49
N LEU A 86 -28.66 1.67 -14.81
CA LEU A 86 -28.73 2.79 -15.75
C LEU A 86 -30.18 3.11 -16.10
N VAL A 87 -30.47 4.41 -16.18
CA VAL A 87 -31.72 4.93 -16.74
C VAL A 87 -31.36 5.78 -17.94
N TYR A 88 -31.90 5.45 -19.11
CA TYR A 88 -31.53 6.11 -20.36
C TYR A 88 -32.54 7.21 -20.69
N HIS A 89 -32.02 8.37 -21.08
CA HIS A 89 -32.80 9.52 -21.52
C HIS A 89 -32.37 9.96 -22.91
N ASP A 90 -33.34 10.34 -23.73
CA ASP A 90 -33.07 10.98 -25.00
C ASP A 90 -32.67 12.43 -24.80
N LYS A 91 -31.67 12.89 -25.55
CA LYS A 91 -31.13 14.27 -25.47
C LYS A 91 -32.19 15.36 -25.69
N GLU A 92 -33.28 15.05 -26.38
CA GLU A 92 -34.38 15.99 -26.66
C GLU A 92 -35.29 16.25 -25.44
N GLU A 93 -35.17 15.44 -24.38
CA GLU A 93 -35.92 15.67 -23.14
C GLU A 93 -35.47 16.97 -22.46
N LYS A 94 -36.40 17.93 -22.34
CA LYS A 94 -36.13 19.29 -21.83
C LYS A 94 -35.50 19.34 -20.43
N VAL A 95 -35.59 18.27 -19.65
CA VAL A 95 -35.10 18.17 -18.27
C VAL A 95 -33.56 18.05 -18.22
N PHE A 96 -32.92 17.53 -19.26
CA PHE A 96 -31.48 17.19 -19.25
C PHE A 96 -30.60 18.10 -20.13
N LYS A 97 -31.11 19.25 -20.59
CA LYS A 97 -30.44 20.11 -21.58
C LYS A 97 -29.01 20.57 -21.26
N ASN A 98 -28.55 20.46 -20.01
CA ASN A 98 -27.21 20.87 -19.56
C ASN A 98 -26.42 19.79 -18.79
N ARG A 99 -26.83 18.51 -18.80
CA ARG A 99 -26.15 17.43 -18.06
C ARG A 99 -26.00 16.18 -18.93
N ALA A 100 -24.81 15.57 -18.93
CA ALA A 100 -24.54 14.32 -19.67
C ALA A 100 -24.95 13.07 -18.88
N GLY A 101 -25.01 13.18 -17.56
CA GLY A 101 -25.59 12.19 -16.66
C GLY A 101 -25.90 12.79 -15.29
N SER A 102 -26.61 12.04 -14.45
CA SER A 102 -26.82 12.37 -13.05
C SER A 102 -27.08 11.13 -12.20
N TYR A 103 -26.42 11.05 -11.05
CA TYR A 103 -26.73 10.06 -10.03
C TYR A 103 -27.93 10.47 -9.18
N GLU A 104 -28.90 9.56 -9.02
CA GLU A 104 -30.05 9.74 -8.13
C GLU A 104 -30.24 8.55 -7.18
N GLN A 105 -30.51 8.86 -5.91
CA GLN A 105 -30.97 7.87 -4.95
C GLN A 105 -32.50 7.85 -4.97
N ALA A 106 -33.09 6.77 -5.50
CA ALA A 106 -34.54 6.61 -5.49
C ALA A 106 -35.05 6.28 -4.08
N SER A 107 -36.32 6.60 -3.83
CA SER A 107 -37.03 6.51 -2.54
C SER A 107 -37.14 5.08 -1.95
N LEU A 108 -36.66 4.06 -2.65
CA LEU A 108 -36.69 2.65 -2.23
C LEU A 108 -35.29 2.02 -2.05
N GLY A 109 -34.24 2.83 -1.94
CA GLY A 109 -32.86 2.35 -1.74
C GLY A 109 -32.15 1.90 -3.02
N TYR A 110 -32.85 1.97 -4.16
CA TYR A 110 -32.29 1.79 -5.49
C TYR A 110 -31.52 3.04 -5.92
N ARG A 111 -30.34 2.86 -6.53
CA ARG A 111 -29.49 3.96 -6.99
C ARG A 111 -29.38 3.91 -8.50
N ALA A 112 -29.71 5.02 -9.16
CA ALA A 112 -29.76 5.12 -10.61
C ALA A 112 -28.69 6.09 -11.09
N ILE A 113 -28.04 5.74 -12.21
CA ILE A 113 -27.31 6.72 -13.01
C ILE A 113 -28.20 7.02 -14.22
N ASN A 114 -28.72 8.23 -14.28
CA ASN A 114 -29.41 8.74 -15.45
C ASN A 114 -28.35 9.10 -16.49
N LEU A 115 -28.42 8.49 -17.67
CA LEU A 115 -27.51 8.70 -18.79
C LEU A 115 -28.27 9.30 -19.97
N VAL A 116 -27.75 10.41 -20.50
CA VAL A 116 -28.24 10.94 -21.76
C VAL A 116 -27.55 10.23 -22.90
N LEU A 117 -28.32 9.56 -23.75
CA LEU A 117 -27.80 8.95 -24.96
C LEU A 117 -27.61 10.01 -26.03
N ASP A 118 -26.36 10.38 -26.29
CA ASP A 118 -25.97 11.27 -27.39
C ASP A 118 -25.28 10.43 -28.48
N PRO A 119 -25.76 10.46 -29.75
CA PRO A 119 -25.11 9.76 -30.86
C PRO A 119 -23.70 10.28 -31.15
N LYS A 120 -23.32 11.43 -30.60
CA LYS A 120 -21.96 11.99 -30.70
C LYS A 120 -20.98 11.36 -29.71
N TYR A 121 -21.48 10.71 -28.65
CA TYR A 121 -20.62 10.14 -27.62
C TYR A 121 -20.07 8.81 -28.09
N LEU A 122 -18.76 8.65 -27.94
CA LEU A 122 -18.12 7.35 -28.05
C LEU A 122 -18.21 6.61 -26.71
N LEU A 123 -17.92 5.32 -26.73
CA LEU A 123 -17.94 4.48 -25.55
C LEU A 123 -17.05 5.04 -24.43
N GLU A 124 -15.88 5.61 -24.76
CA GLU A 124 -14.99 6.25 -23.80
C GLU A 124 -15.60 7.44 -23.08
N ASP A 125 -16.50 8.18 -23.74
CA ASP A 125 -17.20 9.31 -23.15
C ASP A 125 -18.17 8.81 -22.06
N TYR A 126 -18.86 7.69 -22.33
CA TYR A 126 -19.69 7.02 -21.33
C TYR A 126 -18.88 6.40 -20.20
N VAL A 127 -17.65 5.93 -20.43
CA VAL A 127 -16.74 5.51 -19.34
C VAL A 127 -16.52 6.66 -18.38
N SER A 128 -16.21 7.85 -18.90
CA SER A 128 -15.98 9.04 -18.08
C SER A 128 -17.22 9.47 -17.30
N ILE A 129 -18.39 9.50 -17.94
CA ILE A 129 -19.66 9.89 -17.29
C ILE A 129 -20.00 8.89 -16.18
N ILE A 130 -20.01 7.58 -16.47
CA ILE A 130 -20.37 6.55 -15.50
C ILE A 130 -19.35 6.52 -14.35
N ALA A 131 -18.05 6.65 -14.64
CA ALA A 131 -17.02 6.68 -13.60
C ALA A 131 -17.16 7.89 -12.67
N HIS A 132 -17.49 9.07 -13.20
CA HIS A 132 -17.77 10.28 -12.41
C HIS A 132 -18.93 10.08 -11.44
N GLU A 133 -20.06 9.59 -11.95
CA GLU A 133 -21.25 9.35 -11.12
C GLU A 133 -21.01 8.24 -10.09
N CYS A 134 -20.27 7.20 -10.46
CA CYS A 134 -19.81 6.17 -9.51
C CYS A 134 -18.85 6.75 -8.47
N ALA A 135 -18.03 7.77 -8.79
CA ALA A 135 -17.15 8.41 -7.82
C ALA A 135 -17.94 9.23 -6.78
N HIS A 136 -19.02 9.92 -7.18
CA HIS A 136 -19.97 10.51 -6.23
C HIS A 136 -20.54 9.46 -5.27
N HIS A 137 -20.96 8.31 -5.81
CA HIS A 137 -21.43 7.20 -4.98
C HIS A 137 -20.33 6.66 -4.05
N PHE A 138 -19.11 6.50 -4.55
CA PHE A 138 -17.96 6.03 -3.77
C PHE A 138 -17.67 6.95 -2.58
N MET A 139 -17.73 8.27 -2.79
CA MET A 139 -17.58 9.25 -1.71
C MET A 139 -18.63 9.06 -0.62
N ARG A 140 -19.90 8.91 -1.01
CA ARG A 140 -21.02 8.71 -0.08
C ARG A 140 -20.91 7.40 0.70
N GLU A 141 -20.68 6.27 0.02
CA GLU A 141 -20.57 4.96 0.66
C GLU A 141 -19.42 4.94 1.70
N ASN A 142 -18.32 5.65 1.40
CA ASN A 142 -17.15 5.69 2.26
C ASN A 142 -17.12 6.88 3.23
N ASN A 143 -18.21 7.67 3.32
CA ASN A 143 -18.33 8.84 4.18
C ASN A 143 -17.16 9.84 4.02
N PHE A 144 -16.84 10.17 2.76
CA PHE A 144 -15.90 11.24 2.46
C PHE A 144 -16.51 12.57 2.87
N ARG A 145 -15.68 13.50 3.37
CA ARG A 145 -16.14 14.86 3.60
C ARG A 145 -16.45 15.51 2.25
N GLU A 146 -17.71 15.90 2.06
CA GLU A 146 -18.15 16.59 0.84
C GLU A 146 -17.89 18.10 0.96
N MET A 147 -17.56 18.72 -0.17
CA MET A 147 -17.58 20.18 -0.31
C MET A 147 -18.91 20.59 -0.94
N GLU A 148 -19.21 21.88 -1.00
CA GLU A 148 -20.45 22.35 -1.64
C GLU A 148 -20.22 22.74 -3.10
N GLY A 149 -21.20 22.43 -3.96
CA GLY A 149 -21.28 22.92 -5.33
C GLY A 149 -20.11 22.49 -6.23
N LEU A 150 -19.56 23.46 -6.95
CA LEU A 150 -18.52 23.25 -7.97
C LEU A 150 -17.25 22.59 -7.42
N GLU A 151 -16.90 22.91 -6.18
CA GLU A 151 -15.71 22.38 -5.52
C GLU A 151 -15.84 20.87 -5.26
N ASN A 152 -17.06 20.40 -4.99
CA ASN A 152 -17.33 18.98 -4.87
C ASN A 152 -17.15 18.26 -6.20
N GLU A 153 -17.66 18.83 -7.29
CA GLU A 153 -17.55 18.23 -8.61
C GLU A 153 -16.09 18.13 -9.10
N LYS A 154 -15.27 19.16 -8.85
CA LYS A 154 -13.82 19.10 -9.11
C LYS A 154 -13.12 18.03 -8.26
N ASN A 155 -13.55 17.85 -7.01
CA ASN A 155 -13.04 16.77 -6.17
C ASN A 155 -13.47 15.39 -6.69
N THR A 156 -14.69 15.27 -7.21
CA THR A 156 -15.19 14.04 -7.83
C THR A 156 -14.40 13.70 -9.09
N ASP A 157 -14.09 14.67 -9.96
CA ASP A 157 -13.19 14.45 -11.10
C ASP A 157 -11.80 14.01 -10.64
N THR A 158 -11.22 14.71 -9.66
CA THR A 158 -9.90 14.40 -9.10
C THR A 158 -9.89 12.98 -8.53
N LEU A 159 -10.94 12.61 -7.79
CA LEU A 159 -11.15 11.28 -7.26
C LEU A 159 -11.28 10.24 -8.38
N THR A 160 -12.04 10.54 -9.42
CA THR A 160 -12.21 9.67 -10.59
C THR A 160 -10.86 9.35 -11.25
N VAL A 161 -9.96 10.33 -11.33
CA VAL A 161 -8.57 10.10 -11.77
C VAL A 161 -7.82 9.17 -10.80
N LEU A 162 -7.88 9.40 -9.49
CA LEU A 162 -7.26 8.56 -8.45
C LEU A 162 -7.86 7.15 -8.36
N LEU A 163 -9.07 6.96 -8.87
CA LEU A 163 -9.72 5.67 -9.03
C LEU A 163 -9.36 4.98 -10.36
N GLY A 164 -8.44 5.56 -11.14
CA GLY A 164 -7.86 4.92 -12.32
C GLY A 164 -8.47 5.34 -13.65
N PHE A 165 -9.41 6.29 -13.68
CA PHE A 165 -10.13 6.65 -14.91
C PHE A 165 -9.55 7.87 -15.64
N GLY A 166 -8.39 8.38 -15.24
CA GLY A 166 -7.80 9.62 -15.78
C GLY A 166 -7.57 9.60 -17.30
N ARG A 167 -7.29 8.45 -17.92
CA ARG A 167 -7.18 8.33 -19.38
C ARG A 167 -8.48 8.66 -20.09
N PHE A 168 -9.61 8.19 -19.56
CA PHE A 168 -10.93 8.39 -20.16
C PHE A 168 -11.37 9.85 -19.99
N LEU A 169 -11.20 10.42 -18.78
CA LEU A 169 -11.45 11.85 -18.55
C LEU A 169 -10.59 12.72 -19.47
N ARG A 170 -9.31 12.39 -19.68
CA ARG A 170 -8.48 13.12 -20.63
C ARG A 170 -9.00 12.98 -22.07
N ALA A 171 -9.46 11.79 -22.46
CA ALA A 171 -9.98 11.53 -23.80
C ALA A 171 -11.19 12.42 -24.13
N THR A 172 -12.06 12.72 -23.15
CA THR A 172 -13.22 13.58 -23.36
C THR A 172 -12.86 15.04 -23.63
N HIS A 173 -11.68 15.51 -23.22
CA HIS A 173 -11.18 16.85 -23.55
C HIS A 173 -10.52 16.95 -24.93
N THR A 174 -10.33 15.83 -25.62
CA THR A 174 -9.59 15.78 -26.89
C THR A 174 -10.48 16.28 -28.02
N LYS A 175 -10.60 17.62 -28.16
CA LYS A 175 -11.11 18.40 -29.31
C LYS A 175 -11.97 17.63 -30.33
N ARG A 176 -13.05 16.99 -29.89
CA ARG A 176 -14.14 16.58 -30.78
C ARG A 176 -15.01 17.80 -30.98
N PHE A 177 -14.69 18.54 -32.03
CA PHE A 177 -15.46 19.68 -32.49
C PHE A 177 -16.71 19.16 -33.18
N TYR A 178 -17.88 19.55 -32.67
CA TYR A 178 -19.13 19.25 -33.34
C TYR A 178 -19.69 20.53 -33.93
N PHE A 179 -20.00 20.47 -35.22
CA PHE A 179 -20.67 21.56 -35.91
C PHE A 179 -21.98 21.90 -35.18
N ARG A 180 -22.08 23.14 -34.71
CA ARG A 180 -23.23 23.69 -33.99
C ARG A 180 -24.20 24.38 -34.95
N GLY A 181 -23.67 24.94 -36.03
CA GLY A 181 -24.42 25.70 -37.03
C GLY A 181 -23.51 26.70 -37.74
N SER A 182 -24.01 27.29 -38.82
CA SER A 182 -23.36 28.39 -39.52
C SER A 182 -24.17 29.66 -39.31
N ASN A 183 -23.54 30.78 -38.99
CA ASN A 183 -24.18 32.09 -39.10
C ASN A 183 -23.62 32.83 -40.30
N ILE A 184 -24.47 33.60 -40.99
CA ILE A 184 -24.01 34.54 -41.99
C ILE A 184 -23.60 35.82 -41.26
N THR A 185 -22.31 36.10 -41.23
CA THR A 185 -21.77 37.37 -40.75
C THR A 185 -21.51 38.31 -41.94
N ALA A 186 -21.15 39.57 -41.69
CA ALA A 186 -20.82 40.54 -42.75
C ALA A 186 -19.66 40.07 -43.64
N ASP A 187 -18.82 39.15 -43.13
CA ASP A 187 -17.65 38.60 -43.79
C ASP A 187 -17.91 37.23 -44.46
N GLY A 188 -19.17 36.75 -44.43
CA GLY A 188 -19.59 35.47 -45.01
C GLY A 188 -20.08 34.43 -43.98
N PRO A 189 -20.36 33.19 -44.42
CA PRO A 189 -20.78 32.12 -43.52
C PRO A 189 -19.63 31.71 -42.60
N THR A 190 -19.87 31.82 -41.28
CA THR A 190 -18.96 31.35 -40.24
C THR A 190 -19.56 30.12 -39.59
N ASP A 191 -18.84 29.00 -39.66
CA ASP A 191 -19.18 27.79 -38.94
C ASP A 191 -18.73 27.88 -37.48
N TYR A 192 -19.62 27.53 -36.55
CA TYR A 192 -19.30 27.46 -35.13
C TYR A 192 -19.29 26.01 -34.68
N TYR A 193 -18.25 25.64 -33.92
CA TYR A 193 -18.07 24.31 -33.38
C TYR A 193 -18.08 24.37 -31.86
N ASP A 194 -18.84 23.48 -31.22
CA ASP A 194 -18.74 23.27 -29.77
C ASP A 194 -17.75 22.15 -29.48
N THR A 195 -17.00 22.28 -28.38
CA THR A 195 -16.21 21.19 -27.82
C THR A 195 -17.03 20.48 -26.75
N LEU A 196 -17.08 19.15 -26.83
CA LEU A 196 -17.60 18.36 -25.72
C LEU A 196 -16.62 18.45 -24.56
N LYS A 197 -17.01 19.11 -23.46
CA LYS A 197 -16.29 19.07 -22.19
C LYS A 197 -17.12 18.22 -21.22
N LEU A 198 -16.61 17.04 -20.88
CA LEU A 198 -17.13 16.23 -19.78
C LEU A 198 -16.19 16.41 -18.58
N GLY A 199 -16.75 16.63 -17.41
CA GLY A 199 -16.00 17.00 -16.20
C GLY A 199 -15.82 18.52 -16.04
N TYR A 200 -15.40 18.89 -14.85
CA TYR A 200 -15.21 20.25 -14.36
C TYR A 200 -13.75 20.68 -14.41
N LEU A 201 -12.81 19.73 -14.30
CA LEU A 201 -11.39 19.97 -14.53
C LEU A 201 -11.08 20.35 -15.99
N SER A 202 -10.02 21.12 -16.20
CA SER A 202 -9.40 21.35 -17.52
C SER A 202 -8.59 20.13 -17.96
N GLN A 203 -8.21 20.08 -19.24
CA GLN A 203 -7.34 19.02 -19.74
C GLN A 203 -5.99 19.00 -18.99
N GLU A 204 -5.40 20.18 -18.77
CA GLU A 204 -4.13 20.36 -18.07
C GLU A 204 -4.24 19.90 -16.61
N GLU A 205 -5.36 20.20 -15.94
CA GLU A 205 -5.63 19.74 -14.58
C GLU A 205 -5.75 18.20 -14.53
N VAL A 206 -6.49 17.57 -15.45
CA VAL A 206 -6.59 16.11 -15.53
C VAL A 206 -5.23 15.47 -15.81
N GLU A 207 -4.42 16.06 -16.69
CA GLU A 207 -3.06 15.60 -16.97
C GLU A 207 -2.15 15.71 -15.74
N TYR A 208 -2.24 16.81 -15.00
CA TYR A 208 -1.51 17.00 -13.75
C TYR A 208 -1.86 15.93 -12.73
N VAL A 209 -3.16 15.77 -12.42
CA VAL A 209 -3.64 14.78 -11.44
C VAL A 209 -3.26 13.36 -11.89
N SER A 210 -3.33 13.06 -13.19
CA SER A 210 -2.94 11.75 -13.74
C SER A 210 -1.45 11.45 -13.54
N ARG A 211 -0.57 12.44 -13.71
CA ARG A 211 0.87 12.25 -13.42
C ARG A 211 1.11 12.00 -11.93
N ARG A 212 0.51 12.81 -11.06
CA ARG A 212 0.62 12.63 -9.60
C ARG A 212 0.07 11.26 -9.17
N HIS A 213 -1.04 10.83 -9.76
CA HIS A 213 -1.60 9.50 -9.53
C HIS A 213 -0.57 8.38 -9.80
N LEU A 214 0.12 8.43 -10.94
CA LEU A 214 1.17 7.46 -11.28
C LEU A 214 2.35 7.51 -10.31
N ASP A 215 2.78 8.70 -9.89
CA ASP A 215 3.85 8.85 -8.91
C ASP A 215 3.48 8.21 -7.56
N ILE A 216 2.24 8.41 -7.11
CA ILE A 216 1.71 7.83 -5.88
C ILE A 216 1.68 6.30 -5.98
N LEU A 217 1.22 5.74 -7.10
CA LEU A 217 1.22 4.28 -7.31
C LEU A 217 2.64 3.70 -7.31
N LYS A 218 3.59 4.37 -7.99
CA LYS A 218 5.01 3.96 -7.99
C LYS A 218 5.60 3.98 -6.59
N ALA A 219 5.37 5.05 -5.83
CA ALA A 219 5.82 5.16 -4.44
C ALA A 219 5.22 4.06 -3.56
N GLY A 220 3.93 3.76 -3.70
CA GLY A 220 3.27 2.68 -2.97
C GLY A 220 3.85 1.30 -3.29
N ARG A 221 4.18 1.02 -4.57
CA ARG A 221 4.84 -0.23 -4.97
C ARG A 221 6.24 -0.35 -4.39
N GLU A 222 7.01 0.74 -4.43
CA GLU A 222 8.36 0.79 -3.88
C GLU A 222 8.37 0.58 -2.36
N GLN A 223 7.45 1.23 -1.65
CA GLN A 223 7.29 1.04 -0.21
C GLN A 223 6.96 -0.41 0.14
N LYS A 224 6.05 -1.06 -0.60
CA LYS A 224 5.73 -2.49 -0.42
C LYS A 224 6.95 -3.38 -0.67
N ARG A 225 7.75 -3.08 -1.70
CA ARG A 225 9.00 -3.79 -2.00
C ARG A 225 9.99 -3.69 -0.84
N LEU A 226 10.25 -2.47 -0.36
CA LEU A 226 11.15 -2.23 0.77
C LEU A 226 10.67 -2.91 2.06
N MET A 227 9.37 -2.91 2.34
CA MET A 227 8.80 -3.63 3.48
C MET A 227 9.01 -5.15 3.38
N ARG A 228 8.83 -5.72 2.18
CA ARG A 228 9.08 -7.14 1.92
C ARG A 228 10.55 -7.49 2.11
N GLU A 229 11.46 -6.68 1.57
CA GLU A 229 12.91 -6.88 1.73
C GLU A 229 13.34 -6.78 3.19
N ALA A 230 12.76 -5.84 3.95
CA ALA A 230 13.01 -5.73 5.39
C ALA A 230 12.54 -6.98 6.15
N ALA A 231 11.34 -7.48 5.83
CA ALA A 231 10.80 -8.70 6.43
C ALA A 231 11.65 -9.94 6.07
N GLU A 232 12.08 -10.08 4.82
CA GLU A 232 12.96 -11.17 4.38
C GLU A 232 14.32 -11.13 5.09
N ARG A 233 14.91 -9.94 5.27
CA ARG A 233 16.14 -9.75 6.06
C ARG A 233 15.95 -10.12 7.53
N GLU A 234 14.78 -9.83 8.10
CA GLU A 234 14.46 -10.18 9.49
C GLU A 234 14.33 -11.70 9.67
N VAL A 235 13.64 -12.38 8.74
CA VAL A 235 13.55 -13.85 8.71
C VAL A 235 14.94 -14.47 8.59
N PHE A 236 15.80 -13.97 7.70
CA PHE A 236 17.16 -14.47 7.56
C PHE A 236 18.00 -14.28 8.85
N LYS A 237 17.87 -13.13 9.53
CA LYS A 237 18.53 -12.91 10.83
C LYS A 237 18.08 -13.92 11.88
N LEU A 238 16.78 -14.22 11.96
CA LEU A 238 16.25 -15.22 12.89
C LEU A 238 16.79 -16.63 12.59
N GLN A 239 16.84 -17.02 11.31
CA GLN A 239 17.41 -18.32 10.90
C GLN A 239 18.89 -18.43 11.28
N MET A 240 19.68 -17.37 11.06
CA MET A 240 21.08 -17.33 11.45
C MET A 240 21.28 -17.44 12.96
N LEU A 241 20.43 -16.79 13.76
CA LEU A 241 20.45 -16.89 15.22
C LEU A 241 20.06 -18.30 15.70
N GLU A 242 19.04 -18.90 15.10
CA GLU A 242 18.63 -20.28 15.39
C GLU A 242 19.80 -21.25 15.13
N TYR A 243 20.50 -21.08 14.01
CA TYR A 243 21.69 -21.87 13.70
C TYR A 243 22.78 -21.67 14.75
N GLN A 244 23.08 -20.43 15.15
CA GLN A 244 24.07 -20.13 16.19
C GLN A 244 23.70 -20.77 17.54
N LEU A 245 22.42 -20.76 17.93
CA LEU A 245 21.95 -21.41 19.15
C LEU A 245 22.10 -22.94 19.08
N LYS A 246 21.80 -23.57 17.93
CA LYS A 246 22.03 -25.00 17.72
C LYS A 246 23.51 -25.37 17.89
N GLN A 247 24.42 -24.57 17.34
CA GLN A 247 25.87 -24.77 17.51
C GLN A 247 26.29 -24.63 18.98
N LEU A 248 25.78 -23.61 19.67
CA LEU A 248 26.06 -23.40 21.09
C LEU A 248 25.60 -24.57 21.96
N LYS A 249 24.42 -25.12 21.68
CA LYS A 249 23.89 -26.29 22.38
C LYS A 249 24.81 -27.51 22.20
N ILE A 250 25.29 -27.76 20.99
CA ILE A 250 26.23 -28.86 20.71
C ILE A 250 27.53 -28.70 21.50
N ILE A 251 28.12 -27.50 21.50
CA ILE A 251 29.35 -27.21 22.25
C ILE A 251 29.13 -27.43 23.75
N TRP A 252 28.02 -26.91 24.28
CA TRP A 252 27.67 -27.07 25.68
C TRP A 252 27.49 -28.54 26.08
N GLU A 253 26.76 -29.33 25.29
CA GLU A 253 26.57 -30.77 25.55
C GLU A 253 27.91 -31.52 25.55
N ARG A 254 28.81 -31.17 24.62
CA ARG A 254 30.18 -31.74 24.56
C ARG A 254 30.97 -31.41 25.82
N ASN A 255 30.99 -30.14 26.24
CA ASN A 255 31.74 -29.68 27.39
C ASN A 255 31.21 -30.28 28.70
N ARG A 256 29.88 -30.35 28.85
CA ARG A 256 29.23 -31.03 29.98
C ARG A 256 29.67 -32.49 30.10
N ARG A 257 29.65 -33.27 29.01
CA ARG A 257 30.10 -34.67 29.01
C ARG A 257 31.59 -34.82 29.35
N SER A 258 32.43 -33.84 29.00
CA SER A 258 33.85 -33.85 29.38
C SER A 258 34.04 -33.59 30.88
N ILE A 259 33.31 -32.62 31.43
CA ILE A 259 33.31 -32.33 32.87
C ILE A 259 32.83 -33.54 33.67
N ASP A 260 31.71 -34.16 33.27
CA ASP A 260 31.17 -35.34 33.93
C ASP A 260 32.18 -36.51 33.94
N ARG A 261 32.94 -36.67 32.85
CA ARG A 261 34.03 -37.66 32.76
C ARG A 261 35.18 -37.34 33.71
N ILE A 262 35.64 -36.09 33.77
CA ILE A 262 36.71 -35.65 34.69
C ILE A 262 36.27 -35.89 36.14
N LEU A 263 35.05 -35.48 36.49
CA LEU A 263 34.50 -35.68 37.83
C LEU A 263 34.39 -37.17 38.17
N GLY A 264 33.89 -37.99 37.25
CA GLY A 264 33.79 -39.44 37.44
C GLY A 264 35.15 -40.14 37.53
N ALA A 265 36.18 -39.66 36.83
CA ALA A 265 37.55 -40.16 36.94
C ALA A 265 38.15 -39.80 38.31
N LYS A 266 38.09 -38.52 38.69
CA LYS A 266 38.65 -38.05 39.98
C LYS A 266 37.92 -38.61 41.20
N ALA A 267 36.61 -38.85 41.12
CA ALA A 267 35.86 -39.52 42.19
C ALA A 267 36.34 -40.96 42.46
N ARG A 268 36.88 -41.65 41.43
CA ARG A 268 37.43 -43.00 41.56
C ARG A 268 38.83 -43.04 42.17
N GLU A 269 39.59 -41.95 42.10
CA GLU A 269 40.97 -41.89 42.59
C GLU A 269 41.12 -41.74 44.11
N LYS A 270 40.05 -41.46 44.87
CA LYS A 270 40.09 -41.29 46.35
C LYS A 270 41.19 -40.33 46.87
N ARG A 271 41.76 -39.47 46.02
CA ARG A 271 42.75 -38.44 46.36
C ARG A 271 42.44 -37.18 45.55
N LEU A 272 41.44 -36.44 45.99
CA LEU A 272 41.28 -35.07 45.55
C LEU A 272 41.83 -34.18 46.66
N GLN A 273 42.93 -33.47 46.39
CA GLN A 273 43.38 -32.43 47.30
C GLN A 273 42.32 -31.31 47.29
N ARG A 274 41.98 -30.77 48.46
CA ARG A 274 40.86 -29.83 48.68
C ARG A 274 40.87 -28.64 47.71
N TRP A 275 42.06 -28.16 47.34
CA TRP A 275 42.24 -27.04 46.42
C TRP A 275 41.86 -27.36 44.95
N GLU A 276 42.04 -28.60 44.49
CA GLU A 276 41.60 -29.02 43.15
C GLU A 276 40.07 -29.12 43.08
N VAL A 277 39.43 -29.56 44.16
CA VAL A 277 37.96 -29.59 44.27
C VAL A 277 37.41 -28.17 44.23
N GLU A 278 38.02 -27.24 44.96
CA GLU A 278 37.64 -25.83 44.97
C GLU A 278 37.82 -25.18 43.59
N ARG A 279 38.94 -25.46 42.91
CA ARG A 279 39.24 -24.92 41.58
C ARG A 279 38.30 -25.49 40.52
N LEU A 280 38.02 -26.79 40.53
CA LEU A 280 37.02 -27.42 39.65
C LEU A 280 35.61 -26.92 39.98
N SER A 281 35.26 -26.73 41.25
CA SER A 281 33.96 -26.20 41.67
C SER A 281 33.77 -24.75 41.20
N GLN A 282 34.80 -23.92 41.25
CA GLN A 282 34.75 -22.56 40.70
C GLN A 282 34.61 -22.57 39.18
N LEU A 283 35.29 -23.49 38.48
CA LEU A 283 35.18 -23.64 37.03
C LEU A 283 33.78 -24.10 36.63
N ILE A 284 33.23 -25.09 37.35
CA ILE A 284 31.86 -25.59 37.21
C ILE A 284 30.84 -24.50 37.53
N TYR A 285 31.05 -23.71 38.58
CA TYR A 285 30.16 -22.62 38.97
C TYR A 285 30.18 -21.50 37.93
N LYS A 286 31.35 -21.14 37.39
CA LYS A 286 31.51 -20.17 36.30
C LYS A 286 30.86 -20.67 35.00
N TYR A 287 31.01 -21.97 34.68
CA TYR A 287 30.32 -22.62 33.57
C TYR A 287 28.78 -22.61 33.77
N HIS A 288 28.29 -23.02 34.93
CA HIS A 288 26.87 -23.09 35.24
C HIS A 288 26.20 -21.72 35.29
N THR A 289 26.90 -20.67 35.73
CA THR A 289 26.33 -19.32 35.80
C THR A 289 26.24 -18.64 34.43
N VAL A 290 27.15 -18.94 33.50
CA VAL A 290 27.14 -18.37 32.15
C VAL A 290 26.33 -19.21 31.15
N THR A 291 26.23 -20.52 31.38
CA THR A 291 25.63 -21.49 30.44
C THR A 291 24.64 -22.44 31.13
N SER A 292 23.91 -21.96 32.13
CA SER A 292 22.86 -22.77 32.73
C SER A 292 21.88 -23.23 31.65
N ASP A 293 21.45 -24.49 31.75
CA ASP A 293 20.35 -25.04 30.98
C ASP A 293 19.16 -24.08 30.93
N PHE A 294 18.91 -23.36 32.03
CA PHE A 294 17.87 -22.34 32.12
C PHE A 294 18.07 -21.18 31.12
N ILE A 295 19.28 -20.61 31.01
CA ILE A 295 19.53 -19.49 30.09
C ILE A 295 19.44 -19.97 28.63
N VAL A 296 20.03 -21.11 28.29
CA VAL A 296 20.00 -21.63 26.91
C VAL A 296 18.56 -22.01 26.51
N ASN A 297 17.81 -22.68 27.39
CA ASN A 297 16.42 -23.06 27.10
C ASN A 297 15.48 -21.85 27.09
N GLU A 298 15.69 -20.84 27.94
CA GLU A 298 14.93 -19.58 27.89
C GLU A 298 15.21 -18.80 26.60
N LEU A 299 16.46 -18.78 26.12
CA LEU A 299 16.81 -18.20 24.82
C LEU A 299 16.12 -18.93 23.68
N ILE A 300 16.13 -20.27 23.67
CA ILE A 300 15.43 -21.09 22.66
C ILE A 300 13.92 -20.85 22.70
N HIS A 301 13.31 -20.89 23.88
CA HIS A 301 11.86 -20.68 24.06
C HIS A 301 11.41 -19.29 23.63
N ARG A 302 12.21 -18.25 23.90
CA ARG A 302 11.91 -16.89 23.43
C ARG A 302 12.07 -16.75 21.92
N LEU A 303 13.04 -17.45 21.33
CA LEU A 303 13.24 -17.50 19.88
C LEU A 303 12.05 -18.21 19.19
N GLU A 304 11.60 -19.35 19.70
CA GLU A 304 10.42 -20.09 19.23
C GLU A 304 9.13 -19.26 19.32
N LYS A 305 9.06 -18.35 20.30
CA LYS A 305 7.95 -17.40 20.46
C LYS A 305 8.10 -16.10 19.67
N GLY A 306 9.16 -15.95 18.87
CA GLY A 306 9.42 -14.75 18.08
C GLY A 306 9.68 -13.48 18.90
N ARG A 307 10.12 -13.62 20.16
CA ARG A 307 10.36 -12.50 21.10
C ARG A 307 11.85 -12.24 21.26
N MET A 308 12.51 -11.89 20.15
CA MET A 308 13.94 -11.52 20.14
C MET A 308 14.10 -10.01 20.27
N ASP A 309 14.88 -9.58 21.27
CA ASP A 309 15.26 -8.18 21.47
C ASP A 309 16.78 -8.00 21.39
N ASP A 310 17.22 -6.74 21.31
CA ASP A 310 18.65 -6.38 21.23
C ASP A 310 19.47 -6.88 22.42
N TYR A 311 18.84 -7.04 23.58
CA TYR A 311 19.48 -7.58 24.78
C TYR A 311 19.82 -9.06 24.58
N LEU A 312 18.91 -9.85 24.02
CA LEU A 312 19.09 -11.26 23.71
C LEU A 312 20.20 -11.50 22.67
N ILE A 313 20.28 -10.68 21.62
CA ILE A 313 21.37 -10.76 20.62
C ILE A 313 22.74 -10.55 21.28
N LYS A 314 22.86 -9.51 22.11
CA LYS A 314 24.11 -9.21 22.85
C LYS A 314 24.46 -10.33 23.83
N ARG A 315 23.45 -10.91 24.49
CA ARG A 315 23.62 -12.02 25.42
C ARG A 315 24.11 -13.29 24.71
N ILE A 316 23.54 -13.63 23.55
CA ILE A 316 23.99 -14.76 22.70
C ILE A 316 25.44 -14.56 22.27
N ALA A 317 25.80 -13.36 21.79
CA ALA A 317 27.16 -13.05 21.37
C ALA A 317 28.18 -13.20 22.53
N TYR A 318 27.82 -12.74 23.73
CA TYR A 318 28.64 -12.90 24.93
C TYR A 318 28.84 -14.38 25.30
N ILE A 319 27.75 -15.17 25.35
CA ILE A 319 27.80 -16.62 25.63
C ILE A 319 28.68 -17.34 24.60
N ASN A 320 28.56 -17.00 23.32
CA ASN A 320 29.37 -17.56 22.24
C ASN A 320 30.87 -17.30 22.43
N LYS A 321 31.23 -16.09 22.86
CA LYS A 321 32.61 -15.73 23.16
C LYS A 321 33.15 -16.57 24.33
N THR A 322 32.42 -16.60 25.44
CA THR A 322 32.85 -17.32 26.66
C THR A 322 32.96 -18.83 26.42
N LEU A 323 31.99 -19.45 25.74
CA LEU A 323 32.03 -20.88 25.43
C LEU A 323 33.21 -21.28 24.53
N LYS A 324 33.63 -20.42 23.59
CA LYS A 324 34.82 -20.67 22.76
C LYS A 324 36.11 -20.62 23.57
N GLU A 325 36.27 -19.60 24.39
CA GLU A 325 37.44 -19.44 25.28
C GLU A 325 37.53 -20.63 26.25
N ASP A 326 36.41 -21.05 26.81
CA ASP A 326 36.35 -22.17 27.75
C ASP A 326 36.55 -23.55 27.09
N SER A 327 36.14 -23.73 25.83
CA SER A 327 36.37 -24.98 25.08
C SER A 327 37.85 -25.20 24.80
N LEU A 328 38.59 -24.13 24.47
CA LEU A 328 40.05 -24.18 24.27
C LEU A 328 40.76 -24.62 25.55
N PHE A 329 40.36 -24.06 26.69
CA PHE A 329 40.91 -24.42 28.00
C PHE A 329 40.68 -25.90 28.35
N LEU A 330 39.46 -26.42 28.15
CA LEU A 330 39.17 -27.84 28.41
C LEU A 330 39.97 -28.79 27.51
N GLU A 331 40.19 -28.41 26.25
CA GLU A 331 41.01 -29.20 25.33
C GLU A 331 42.50 -29.20 25.71
N GLU A 332 43.03 -28.12 26.30
CA GLU A 332 44.38 -28.10 26.89
C GLU A 332 44.45 -28.98 28.14
N TYR A 333 43.50 -28.83 29.06
CA TYR A 333 43.50 -29.60 30.32
C TYR A 333 43.34 -31.11 30.11
N LEU A 334 42.63 -31.55 29.07
CA LEU A 334 42.47 -32.97 28.75
C LEU A 334 43.69 -33.58 28.04
N LYS A 335 44.66 -32.77 27.60
CA LYS A 335 45.93 -33.27 27.02
C LYS A 335 46.99 -33.52 28.08
N GLU A 336 46.89 -32.87 29.23
CA GLU A 336 47.68 -33.13 30.45
C GLU A 336 47.12 -34.36 31.20
#